data_AF-A0A5E7AG15-F1
#
_entry.id   AF-A0A5E7AG15-F1
#
_cell.length_a   1.000
_cell.length_b   1.000
_cell.length_c   1.000
_cell.angle_alpha   90.00
_cell.angle_beta   90.00
_cell.angle_gamma   90.00
#
_symmetry.space_group_name_H-M   'P 1'
#
loop_
_entity.id
_entity.type
_entity.pdbx_description
1 polymer ?
#
loop_
_entity_poly.entity_id
_entity_poly.type
_entity_poly.pdbx_seq_one_letter_code
_entity_poly.pdbx_strand_id
1 'polypeptide(L)'
;MRLLGLMAYFSSFFWVPLVVANSDCNPNSPVTRDILECATSSYKRVDKKLNEQYGILVSDPKFPNKNLLLEGERAWIKYRDAHCNNVYDSVYPGDESGIEKIGCLITLTSSRLVELVYLETGANGDGFYNALSIMSSVSSKTREEILSYIESVDQYPEEAEYYEKNCELTGLVHAEEGKLCRARMKFQGM
;
A
#
# COMPACT_ATOMS: atom_id res chain seq x y z
N MET A 1 -56.10 -15.99 -45.19
CA MET A 1 -55.43 -14.69 -45.07
C MET A 1 -55.44 -14.26 -43.60
N ARG A 2 -54.35 -14.49 -42.86
CA ARG A 2 -54.09 -13.87 -41.55
C ARG A 2 -52.61 -13.48 -41.53
N LEU A 3 -52.39 -12.19 -41.32
CA LEU A 3 -51.13 -11.47 -41.51
C LEU A 3 -50.10 -11.86 -40.46
N LEU A 4 -48.86 -12.07 -40.92
CA LEU A 4 -47.65 -12.21 -40.10
C LEU A 4 -47.31 -10.84 -39.48
N GLY A 5 -47.37 -10.74 -38.15
CA GLY A 5 -46.87 -9.59 -37.40
C GLY A 5 -45.41 -9.83 -37.01
N LEU A 6 -44.48 -9.10 -37.65
CA LEU A 6 -43.08 -9.02 -37.25
C LEU A 6 -42.97 -8.10 -36.02
N MET A 7 -42.72 -8.66 -34.84
CA MET A 7 -42.26 -7.88 -33.69
C MET A 7 -40.76 -7.60 -33.83
N ALA A 8 -40.42 -6.35 -34.13
CA ALA A 8 -39.05 -5.86 -34.04
C ALA A 8 -38.69 -5.65 -32.56
N TYR A 9 -37.88 -6.56 -32.01
CA TYR A 9 -37.29 -6.43 -30.67
C TYR A 9 -36.16 -5.39 -30.74
N PHE A 10 -36.45 -4.15 -30.34
CA PHE A 10 -35.41 -3.16 -30.07
C PHE A 10 -34.76 -3.50 -28.73
N SER A 11 -33.63 -4.21 -28.75
CA SER A 11 -32.78 -4.40 -27.57
C SER A 11 -32.26 -3.04 -27.10
N SER A 12 -32.84 -2.52 -26.03
CA SER A 12 -32.40 -1.31 -25.35
C SER A 12 -31.02 -1.55 -24.75
N PHE A 13 -29.97 -1.15 -25.46
CA PHE A 13 -28.63 -1.00 -24.88
C PHE A 13 -28.71 0.14 -23.86
N PHE A 14 -28.89 -0.20 -22.59
CA PHE A 14 -28.68 0.73 -21.48
C PHE A 14 -27.19 1.04 -21.41
N TRP A 15 -26.82 2.15 -22.04
CA TRP A 15 -25.52 2.80 -21.84
C TRP A 15 -25.51 3.33 -20.41
N VAL A 16 -24.95 2.54 -19.48
CA VAL A 16 -24.65 3.05 -18.13
C VAL A 16 -23.43 3.95 -18.29
N PRO A 17 -23.54 5.27 -18.08
CA PRO A 17 -22.36 6.12 -18.11
C PRO A 17 -21.45 5.71 -16.98
N LEU A 18 -20.18 5.44 -17.29
CA LEU A 18 -19.11 5.38 -16.29
C LEU A 18 -19.00 6.79 -15.68
N VAL A 19 -19.61 6.99 -14.51
CA VAL A 19 -19.32 8.15 -13.68
C VAL A 19 -17.92 7.95 -13.12
N VAL A 20 -16.92 8.54 -13.78
CA VAL A 20 -15.60 8.70 -13.20
C VAL A 20 -15.72 9.87 -12.23
N ALA A 21 -15.68 9.59 -10.92
CA ALA A 21 -15.60 10.62 -9.90
C ALA A 21 -14.24 11.33 -10.02
N ASN A 22 -14.19 12.42 -10.77
CA ASN A 22 -13.08 13.36 -10.69
C ASN A 22 -13.29 14.19 -9.42
N SER A 23 -12.41 14.04 -8.43
CA SER A 23 -12.50 14.82 -7.19
C SER A 23 -12.04 16.25 -7.47
N ASP A 24 -12.95 17.16 -7.76
CA ASP A 24 -12.69 18.60 -7.81
C ASP A 24 -12.57 19.16 -6.38
N CYS A 25 -11.60 18.67 -5.61
CA CYS A 25 -11.30 19.19 -4.28
C CYS A 25 -10.35 20.40 -4.41
N ASN A 26 -10.46 21.40 -3.53
CA ASN A 26 -9.57 22.57 -3.54
C ASN A 26 -8.30 22.32 -2.71
N PRO A 27 -7.12 22.08 -3.33
CA PRO A 27 -5.89 21.76 -2.60
C PRO A 27 -5.32 22.95 -1.83
N ASN A 28 -5.79 24.18 -2.10
CA ASN A 28 -5.33 25.40 -1.44
C ASN A 28 -6.24 25.84 -0.29
N SER A 29 -7.30 25.07 0.01
CA SER A 29 -8.20 25.38 1.13
C SER A 29 -7.53 25.03 2.46
N PRO A 30 -7.43 25.97 3.42
CA PRO A 30 -6.96 25.67 4.77
C PRO A 30 -8.05 25.01 5.64
N VAL A 31 -9.26 24.79 5.10
CA VAL A 31 -10.38 24.21 5.83
C VAL A 31 -10.16 22.70 5.97
N THR A 32 -10.12 22.19 7.21
CA THR A 32 -9.92 20.77 7.51
C THR A 32 -10.80 19.82 6.69
N ARG A 33 -12.08 20.16 6.51
CA ARG A 33 -13.01 19.36 5.68
C ARG A 33 -12.53 19.23 4.24
N ASP A 34 -12.06 20.31 3.62
CA ASP A 34 -11.59 20.31 2.23
C ASP A 34 -10.27 19.55 2.11
N ILE A 35 -9.37 19.69 3.10
CA ILE A 35 -8.12 18.91 3.19
C ILE A 35 -8.44 17.41 3.23
N LEU A 36 -9.37 17.00 4.10
CA LEU A 36 -9.79 15.60 4.23
C LEU A 36 -10.43 15.07 2.94
N GLU A 37 -11.20 15.88 2.23
CA GLU A 37 -11.80 15.52 0.94
C GLU A 37 -10.73 15.25 -0.13
N CYS A 38 -9.72 16.12 -0.21
CA CYS A 38 -8.57 15.92 -1.10
C CYS A 38 -7.75 14.69 -0.72
N ALA A 39 -7.41 14.54 0.55
CA ALA A 39 -6.63 13.42 1.04
C ALA A 39 -7.35 12.08 0.83
N THR A 40 -8.67 12.03 1.08
CA THR A 40 -9.50 10.85 0.80
C THR A 40 -9.47 10.47 -0.68
N SER A 41 -9.51 11.46 -1.56
CA SER A 41 -9.45 11.23 -3.01
C SER A 41 -8.07 10.74 -3.44
N SER A 42 -6.99 11.26 -2.85
CA SER A 42 -5.62 10.75 -3.05
C SER A 42 -5.49 9.31 -2.55
N TYR A 43 -6.01 9.00 -1.36
CA TYR A 43 -6.02 7.66 -0.80
C TYR A 43 -6.70 6.65 -1.74
N LYS A 44 -7.91 6.98 -2.24
CA LYS A 44 -8.63 6.14 -3.22
C LYS A 44 -7.83 5.87 -4.49
N ARG A 45 -7.06 6.85 -4.98
CA ARG A 45 -6.22 6.67 -6.18
C ARG A 45 -5.06 5.70 -5.92
N VAL A 46 -4.39 5.81 -4.78
CA VAL A 46 -3.28 4.91 -4.43
C VAL A 46 -3.81 3.51 -4.12
N ASP A 47 -4.91 3.40 -3.37
CA ASP A 47 -5.57 2.13 -3.05
C ASP A 47 -6.02 1.39 -4.32
N LYS A 48 -6.58 2.11 -5.30
CA LYS A 48 -6.90 1.53 -6.61
C LYS A 48 -5.66 0.92 -7.28
N LYS A 49 -4.53 1.64 -7.31
CA LYS A 49 -3.27 1.14 -7.91
C LYS A 49 -2.74 -0.08 -7.16
N LEU A 50 -2.81 -0.07 -5.83
CA LEU A 50 -2.44 -1.22 -5.00
C LEU A 50 -3.26 -2.46 -5.37
N ASN A 51 -4.59 -2.31 -5.48
CA ASN A 51 -5.46 -3.43 -5.82
C ASN A 51 -5.25 -3.92 -7.27
N GLU A 52 -4.97 -3.02 -8.22
CA GLU A 52 -4.58 -3.39 -9.59
C GLU A 52 -3.29 -4.22 -9.58
N GLN A 53 -2.27 -3.76 -8.86
CA GLN A 53 -0.98 -4.46 -8.74
C GLN A 53 -1.12 -5.82 -8.04
N TYR A 54 -1.90 -5.90 -6.96
CA TYR A 54 -2.24 -7.17 -6.30
C TYR A 54 -2.93 -8.13 -7.28
N GLY A 55 -3.87 -7.63 -8.08
CA GLY A 55 -4.55 -8.39 -9.12
C GLY A 55 -3.60 -9.00 -10.15
N ILE A 56 -2.57 -8.24 -10.58
CA ILE A 56 -1.53 -8.73 -11.48
C ILE A 56 -0.82 -9.95 -10.85
N LEU A 57 -0.29 -9.82 -9.64
CA LEU A 57 0.44 -10.89 -8.95
C LEU A 57 -0.42 -12.14 -8.71
N VAL A 58 -1.68 -11.96 -8.30
CA VAL A 58 -2.59 -13.09 -8.06
C VAL A 58 -2.98 -13.78 -9.37
N SER A 59 -3.08 -13.04 -10.47
CA SER A 59 -3.40 -13.60 -11.78
C SER A 59 -2.22 -14.32 -12.45
N ASP A 60 -0.98 -13.95 -12.10
CA ASP A 60 0.22 -14.55 -12.70
C ASP A 60 0.34 -16.04 -12.33
N PRO A 61 0.29 -16.97 -13.31
CA PRO A 61 0.43 -18.40 -13.04
C PRO A 61 1.84 -18.79 -12.56
N LYS A 62 2.86 -17.93 -12.73
CA LYS A 62 4.24 -18.18 -12.33
C LYS A 62 4.57 -17.68 -10.93
N PHE A 63 3.65 -16.95 -10.29
CA PHE A 63 3.91 -16.40 -8.97
C PHE A 63 4.08 -17.53 -7.93
N PRO A 64 5.21 -17.61 -7.20
CA PRO A 64 5.63 -18.83 -6.52
C PRO A 64 4.77 -19.23 -5.31
N ASN A 65 4.10 -18.29 -4.65
CA ASN A 65 3.25 -18.61 -3.49
C ASN A 65 2.09 -17.62 -3.32
N LYS A 66 0.96 -17.90 -3.99
CA LYS A 66 -0.25 -17.06 -3.94
C LYS A 66 -0.94 -17.05 -2.57
N ASN A 67 -0.85 -18.15 -1.81
CA ASN A 67 -1.42 -18.22 -0.47
C ASN A 67 -0.64 -17.29 0.48
N LEU A 68 0.69 -17.34 0.44
CA LEU A 68 1.53 -16.45 1.24
C LEU A 68 1.32 -14.97 0.85
N LEU A 69 1.14 -14.67 -0.44
CA LEU A 69 0.76 -13.32 -0.89
C LEU A 69 -0.58 -12.86 -0.27
N LEU A 70 -1.61 -13.71 -0.30
CA LEU A 70 -2.92 -13.41 0.30
C LEU A 70 -2.81 -13.21 1.82
N GLU A 71 -2.04 -14.05 2.51
CA GLU A 71 -1.81 -13.91 3.95
C GLU A 71 -1.05 -12.62 4.27
N GLY A 72 -0.01 -12.29 3.50
CA GLY A 72 0.73 -11.04 3.63
C GLY A 72 -0.15 -9.82 3.42
N GLU A 73 -1.06 -9.84 2.43
CA GLU A 73 -2.02 -8.76 2.19
C GLU A 73 -3.00 -8.58 3.37
N ARG A 74 -3.49 -9.67 3.95
CA ARG A 74 -4.36 -9.63 5.12
C ARG A 74 -3.64 -9.11 6.37
N ALA A 75 -2.39 -9.53 6.57
CA ALA A 75 -1.57 -9.04 7.66
C ALA A 75 -1.27 -7.53 7.50
N TRP A 76 -0.97 -7.09 6.27
CA TRP A 76 -0.80 -5.68 5.95
C TRP A 76 -2.04 -4.85 6.30
N ILE A 77 -3.25 -5.30 5.93
CA ILE A 77 -4.49 -4.58 6.24
C ILE A 77 -4.66 -4.43 7.76
N LYS A 78 -4.42 -5.49 8.54
CA LYS A 78 -4.49 -5.43 10.01
C LYS A 78 -3.49 -4.42 10.57
N TYR A 79 -2.23 -4.48 10.12
CA TYR A 79 -1.19 -3.54 10.52
C TYR A 79 -1.56 -2.10 10.18
N ARG A 80 -1.96 -1.82 8.93
CA ARG A 80 -2.36 -0.50 8.46
C ARG A 80 -3.46 0.08 9.32
N ASP A 81 -4.52 -0.70 9.55
CA ASP A 81 -5.68 -0.21 10.28
C ASP A 81 -5.34 0.01 11.76
N ALA A 82 -4.61 -0.90 12.41
CA ALA A 82 -4.16 -0.74 13.80
C ALA A 82 -3.22 0.46 13.96
N HIS A 83 -2.20 0.56 13.10
CA HIS A 83 -1.21 1.63 13.16
C HIS A 83 -1.84 3.01 12.89
N CYS A 84 -2.64 3.16 11.84
CA CYS A 84 -3.27 4.45 11.54
C CYS A 84 -4.37 4.84 12.55
N ASN A 85 -4.97 3.87 13.26
CA ASN A 85 -5.81 4.17 14.42
C ASN A 85 -4.97 4.69 15.60
N ASN A 86 -3.82 4.10 15.89
CA ASN A 86 -2.92 4.63 16.92
C ASN A 86 -2.42 6.05 16.59
N VAL A 87 -2.11 6.33 15.32
CA VAL A 87 -1.76 7.69 14.85
C VAL A 87 -2.91 8.67 15.14
N TYR A 88 -4.14 8.30 14.80
CA TYR A 88 -5.32 9.10 15.12
C TYR A 88 -5.46 9.37 16.62
N ASP A 89 -5.39 8.31 17.43
CA ASP A 89 -5.60 8.37 18.88
C ASP A 89 -4.52 9.18 19.60
N SER A 90 -3.30 9.23 19.06
CA SER A 90 -2.18 10.03 19.61
C SER A 90 -2.41 11.55 19.52
N VAL A 91 -3.33 11.97 18.65
CA VAL A 91 -3.61 13.37 18.32
C VAL A 91 -5.02 13.77 18.78
N TYR A 92 -5.95 12.82 18.90
CA TYR A 92 -7.30 13.06 19.38
C TYR A 92 -7.30 13.67 20.80
N PRO A 93 -8.14 14.69 21.09
CA PRO A 93 -9.26 15.21 20.30
C PRO A 93 -8.93 16.33 19.31
N GLY A 94 -7.68 16.53 18.92
CA GLY A 94 -7.30 17.54 17.91
C GLY A 94 -8.04 17.37 16.59
N ASP A 95 -8.44 18.47 15.96
CA ASP A 95 -9.13 18.48 14.66
C ASP A 95 -8.25 17.90 13.54
N GLU A 96 -6.94 17.90 13.74
CA GLU A 96 -5.91 17.34 12.87
C GLU A 96 -5.78 15.82 12.96
N SER A 97 -6.37 15.17 13.97
CA SER A 97 -6.35 13.69 14.11
C SER A 97 -6.84 12.97 12.84
N GLY A 98 -7.89 13.48 12.20
CA GLY A 98 -8.39 12.94 10.93
C GLY A 98 -7.41 13.12 9.77
N ILE A 99 -6.66 14.23 9.75
CA ILE A 99 -5.65 14.54 8.73
C ILE A 99 -4.47 13.59 8.87
N GLU A 100 -3.98 13.39 10.10
CA GLU A 100 -2.87 12.48 10.38
C GLU A 100 -3.23 11.02 10.03
N LYS A 101 -4.44 10.59 10.38
CA LYS A 101 -4.93 9.25 10.01
C LYS A 101 -4.97 9.03 8.50
N ILE A 102 -5.53 9.96 7.73
CA ILE A 102 -5.61 9.79 6.27
C ILE A 102 -4.23 9.90 5.61
N GLY A 103 -3.33 10.71 6.17
CA GLY A 103 -1.91 10.74 5.78
C GLY A 103 -1.25 9.38 5.96
N CYS A 104 -1.38 8.80 7.16
CA CYS A 104 -0.90 7.45 7.46
C CYS A 104 -1.44 6.39 6.48
N LEU A 105 -2.74 6.42 6.19
CA LEU A 105 -3.34 5.49 5.23
C LEU A 105 -2.73 5.63 3.83
N ILE A 106 -2.47 6.86 3.37
CA ILE A 106 -1.81 7.10 2.09
C ILE A 106 -0.38 6.56 2.09
N THR A 107 0.40 6.85 3.13
CA THR A 107 1.80 6.38 3.26
C THR A 107 1.86 4.86 3.22
N LEU A 108 1.17 4.17 4.14
CA LEU A 108 1.25 2.71 4.23
C LEU A 108 0.69 1.98 2.99
N THR A 109 -0.25 2.58 2.28
CA THR A 109 -0.78 2.05 1.01
C THR A 109 0.20 2.28 -0.14
N SER A 110 0.90 3.41 -0.15
CA SER A 110 1.96 3.67 -1.13
C SER A 110 3.14 2.73 -0.94
N SER A 111 3.56 2.51 0.31
CA SER A 111 4.65 1.58 0.66
C SER A 111 4.27 0.15 0.27
N ARG A 112 3.03 -0.27 0.56
CA ARG A 112 2.56 -1.60 0.12
C ARG A 112 2.53 -1.75 -1.40
N LEU A 113 2.12 -0.71 -2.14
CA LEU A 113 2.21 -0.73 -3.61
C LEU A 113 3.65 -0.94 -4.09
N VAL A 114 4.64 -0.26 -3.47
CA VAL A 114 6.06 -0.47 -3.78
C VAL A 114 6.48 -1.92 -3.52
N GLU A 115 6.03 -2.52 -2.42
CA GLU A 115 6.32 -3.93 -2.13
C GLU A 115 5.73 -4.90 -3.15
N LEU A 116 4.50 -4.66 -3.61
CA LEU A 116 3.88 -5.50 -4.64
C LEU A 116 4.58 -5.33 -6.00
N VAL A 117 5.05 -4.13 -6.33
CA VAL A 117 5.87 -3.90 -7.55
C VAL A 117 7.24 -4.57 -7.42
N TYR A 118 7.85 -4.53 -6.24
CA TYR A 118 9.11 -5.24 -5.99
C TYR A 118 8.93 -6.75 -6.16
N LEU A 119 7.86 -7.33 -5.62
CA LEU A 119 7.53 -8.74 -5.81
C LEU A 119 7.36 -9.13 -7.29
N GLU A 120 6.80 -8.25 -8.13
CA GLU A 120 6.67 -8.51 -9.57
C GLU A 120 8.00 -8.38 -10.30
N THR A 121 8.77 -7.33 -10.02
CA THR A 121 9.83 -6.86 -10.93
C THR A 121 11.24 -7.08 -10.40
N GLY A 122 11.41 -7.26 -9.09
CA GLY A 122 12.71 -7.23 -8.42
C GLY A 122 13.37 -5.84 -8.40
N ALA A 123 12.67 -4.79 -8.87
CA ALA A 123 13.19 -3.44 -8.89
C ALA A 123 12.86 -2.69 -7.59
N ASN A 124 13.91 -2.22 -6.92
CA ASN A 124 13.81 -1.55 -5.62
C ASN A 124 13.84 -0.04 -5.87
N GLY A 125 12.70 0.63 -5.75
CA GLY A 125 12.55 2.06 -6.03
C GLY A 125 12.66 2.98 -4.80
N ASP A 126 12.92 2.43 -3.62
CA ASP A 126 12.80 3.13 -2.34
C ASP A 126 14.06 3.88 -1.88
N GLY A 127 15.20 3.69 -2.56
CA GLY A 127 16.48 4.30 -2.19
C GLY A 127 17.11 3.75 -0.90
N PHE A 128 16.51 2.74 -0.26
CA PHE A 128 16.95 2.20 1.03
C PHE A 128 18.41 1.73 0.98
N TYR A 129 18.80 0.97 -0.04
CA TYR A 129 20.16 0.44 -0.15
C TYR A 129 21.21 1.53 -0.34
N ASN A 130 20.86 2.59 -1.08
CA ASN A 130 21.73 3.75 -1.27
C ASN A 130 21.88 4.51 0.05
N ALA A 131 20.77 4.75 0.76
CA ALA A 131 20.78 5.39 2.07
C ALA A 131 21.61 4.57 3.08
N LEU A 132 21.39 3.26 3.16
CA LEU A 132 22.13 2.36 4.03
C LEU A 132 23.63 2.34 3.71
N SER A 133 24.00 2.33 2.42
CA SER A 133 25.40 2.41 2.00
C SER A 133 26.05 3.71 2.47
N ILE A 134 25.36 4.84 2.33
CA ILE A 134 25.86 6.15 2.79
C ILE A 134 25.96 6.17 4.31
N MET A 135 24.93 5.72 5.04
CA MET A 135 24.94 5.67 6.50
C MET A 135 26.09 4.83 7.03
N SER A 136 26.35 3.67 6.43
CA SER A 136 27.47 2.81 6.84
C SER A 136 28.84 3.43 6.56
N SER A 137 28.97 4.34 5.58
CA SER A 137 30.25 4.96 5.25
C SER A 137 30.55 6.20 6.11
N VAL A 138 29.52 6.86 6.65
CA VAL A 138 29.68 8.09 7.46
C VAL A 138 29.49 7.86 8.96
N SER A 139 28.83 6.76 9.35
CA SER A 139 28.64 6.43 10.76
C SER A 139 29.81 5.61 11.31
N SER A 140 30.00 5.64 12.63
CA SER A 140 30.93 4.73 13.31
C SER A 140 30.39 3.29 13.45
N LYS A 141 29.16 3.03 12.99
CA LYS A 141 28.48 1.75 13.11
C LYS A 141 28.68 0.90 11.87
N THR A 142 28.77 -0.40 12.05
CA THR A 142 28.76 -1.36 10.94
C THR A 142 27.38 -1.41 10.27
N ARG A 143 27.32 -1.96 9.06
CA ARG A 143 26.05 -2.20 8.35
C ARG A 143 25.11 -3.05 9.21
N GLU A 144 25.64 -4.08 9.87
CA GLU A 144 24.88 -4.99 10.72
C GLU A 144 24.33 -4.28 11.97
N GLU A 145 25.12 -3.39 12.58
CA GLU A 145 24.67 -2.58 13.71
C GLU A 145 23.55 -1.61 13.32
N ILE A 146 23.66 -1.00 12.13
CA ILE A 146 22.60 -0.12 11.59
C ILE A 146 21.32 -0.91 11.34
N LEU A 147 21.41 -2.08 10.69
CA LEU A 147 20.25 -2.92 10.41
C LEU A 147 19.57 -3.38 11.71
N SER A 148 20.35 -3.82 12.69
CA SER A 148 19.85 -4.21 14.01
C SER A 148 19.12 -3.05 14.71
N TYR A 149 19.68 -1.83 14.60
CA TYR A 149 19.03 -0.64 15.14
C TYR A 149 17.68 -0.38 14.44
N ILE A 150 17.65 -0.38 13.10
CA ILE A 150 16.43 -0.17 12.32
C ILE A 150 15.36 -1.21 12.69
N GLU A 151 15.72 -2.50 12.73
CA GLU A 151 14.80 -3.58 13.11
C GLU A 151 14.20 -3.39 14.52
N SER A 152 14.91 -2.70 15.41
CA SER A 152 14.45 -2.42 16.78
C SER A 152 13.57 -1.18 16.93
N VAL A 153 13.48 -0.32 15.89
CA VAL A 153 12.65 0.90 15.95
C VAL A 153 11.18 0.52 15.81
N ASP A 154 10.41 0.73 16.88
CA ASP A 154 8.98 0.46 17.05
C ASP A 154 8.56 -0.99 16.75
N GLN A 155 7.78 -1.59 17.66
CA GLN A 155 7.29 -2.97 17.50
C GLN A 155 5.80 -3.02 17.76
N TYR A 156 5.03 -3.00 16.68
CA TYR A 156 3.62 -3.36 16.71
C TYR A 156 3.49 -4.86 16.38
N PRO A 157 2.73 -5.66 17.14
CA PRO A 157 2.56 -7.09 16.84
C PRO A 157 2.06 -7.36 15.42
N GLU A 158 1.15 -6.52 14.92
CA GLU A 158 0.60 -6.61 13.56
C GLU A 158 1.67 -6.31 12.49
N GLU A 159 2.61 -5.42 12.78
CA GLU A 159 3.74 -5.11 11.89
C GLU A 159 4.63 -6.34 11.72
N ALA A 160 4.94 -7.03 12.82
CA ALA A 160 5.81 -8.21 12.80
C ALA A 160 5.22 -9.33 11.92
N GLU A 161 3.92 -9.63 12.06
CA GLU A 161 3.24 -10.64 11.22
C GLU A 161 3.29 -10.24 9.73
N TYR A 162 3.02 -8.97 9.43
CA TYR A 162 3.06 -8.46 8.05
C TYR A 162 4.47 -8.59 7.45
N TYR A 163 5.50 -8.18 8.19
CA TYR A 163 6.87 -8.13 7.72
C TYR A 163 7.44 -9.53 7.53
N GLU A 164 7.15 -10.44 8.46
CA GLU A 164 7.54 -11.85 8.35
C GLU A 164 7.03 -12.46 7.04
N LYS A 165 5.74 -12.32 6.76
CA LYS A 165 5.12 -12.89 5.55
C LYS A 165 5.65 -12.27 4.27
N ASN A 166 5.83 -10.94 4.25
CA ASN A 166 6.37 -10.26 3.07
C ASN A 166 7.83 -10.67 2.81
N CYS A 167 8.64 -10.75 3.86
CA CYS A 167 10.05 -11.13 3.74
C CYS A 167 10.26 -12.61 3.42
N GLU A 168 9.38 -13.50 3.87
CA GLU A 168 9.37 -14.87 3.37
C GLU A 168 9.10 -14.89 1.86
N LEU A 169 8.15 -14.09 1.39
CA LEU A 169 7.79 -14.02 -0.02
C LEU A 169 8.90 -13.41 -0.89
N THR A 170 9.53 -12.31 -0.47
CA THR A 170 10.67 -11.73 -1.21
C THR A 170 11.91 -12.63 -1.15
N GLY A 171 12.09 -13.39 -0.07
CA GLY A 171 13.08 -14.46 0.01
C GLY A 171 12.86 -15.56 -1.04
N LEU A 172 11.61 -15.98 -1.25
CA LEU A 172 11.25 -16.98 -2.27
C LEU A 172 11.42 -16.47 -3.71
N VAL A 173 11.03 -15.21 -3.96
CA VAL A 173 11.00 -14.66 -5.33
C VAL A 173 12.37 -14.12 -5.74
N HIS A 174 13.07 -13.44 -4.84
CA HIS A 174 14.28 -12.65 -5.13
C HIS A 174 15.49 -13.01 -4.28
N ALA A 175 15.41 -14.04 -3.44
CA ALA A 175 16.47 -14.40 -2.48
C ALA A 175 16.89 -13.23 -1.56
N GLU A 176 15.95 -12.35 -1.23
CA GLU A 176 16.21 -11.25 -0.30
C GLU A 176 16.48 -11.77 1.12
N GLU A 177 17.54 -11.29 1.75
CA GLU A 177 17.86 -11.64 3.14
C GLU A 177 16.80 -11.05 4.09
N GLY A 178 16.24 -11.87 4.98
CA GLY A 178 15.14 -11.45 5.85
C GLY A 178 15.43 -10.21 6.72
N LYS A 179 16.67 -10.02 7.20
CA LYS A 179 17.04 -8.81 7.95
C LYS A 179 17.04 -7.55 7.09
N LEU A 180 17.58 -7.67 5.87
CA LEU A 180 17.58 -6.57 4.91
C LEU A 180 16.14 -6.22 4.49
N CYS A 181 15.31 -7.24 4.23
CA CYS A 181 13.91 -7.05 3.92
C CYS A 181 13.17 -6.28 5.02
N ARG A 182 13.27 -6.72 6.28
CA ARG A 182 12.57 -6.05 7.39
C ARG A 182 13.03 -4.61 7.58
N ALA A 183 14.33 -4.36 7.48
CA ALA A 183 14.86 -3.00 7.57
C ALA A 183 14.39 -2.11 6.42
N ARG A 184 14.33 -2.65 5.19
CA ARG A 184 13.80 -1.97 4.01
C ARG A 184 12.32 -1.62 4.17
N MET A 185 11.51 -2.58 4.63
CA MET A 185 10.09 -2.37 4.89
C MET A 185 9.86 -1.30 5.98
N LYS A 186 10.67 -1.31 7.05
CA LYS A 186 10.62 -0.25 8.08
C LYS A 186 10.92 1.12 7.48
N PHE A 187 11.96 1.22 6.65
CA PHE A 187 12.34 2.47 6.00
C PHE A 187 11.23 3.06 5.12
N GLN A 188 10.44 2.22 4.44
CA GLN A 188 9.33 2.66 3.61
C GLN A 188 8.06 3.00 4.41
N GLY A 189 7.89 2.40 5.60
CA GLY A 189 6.70 2.56 6.43
C GLY A 189 6.77 3.73 7.41
N MET A 190 7.93 4.37 7.53
CA MET A 190 8.18 5.58 8.33
C MET A 190 7.64 6.86 7.67
#